data_AF-A0A136NB11-F1
#
_entry.id   AF-A0A136NB11-F1
#
_cell.length_a   1.000
_cell.length_b   1.000
_cell.length_c   1.000
_cell.angle_alpha   90.00
_cell.angle_beta   90.00
_cell.angle_gamma   90.00
#
_symmetry.space_group_name_H-M   'P 1'
#
loop_
_entity.id
_entity.type
_entity.pdbx_description
1 polymer ?
#
loop_
_entity_poly.entity_id
_entity_poly.type
_entity_poly.pdbx_seq_one_letter_code
_entity_poly.pdbx_strand_id
1 'polypeptide(L)'
;MDLTLQEIEKLNELSTHVYKMVFFTRDFLIVPIILFFILWTLQKTKKNQPFELQKYYLKGYYYRLLMIPLFLLQHVVLYPWGVDAFNYFWASDQLIQLTKIKPSMAWYVLTHSVGTLQNFPFNFDLNEFYFKDNESFLVKITFIINLIIGNSFLGSSLIASLYAYIGTWKIYKVLNQSYPGHEKIFFITTVLLPSVAFWSSISAKEAYCIGAMGFIYYSLTRMYEHKEFTRKNLFIFIINAIILFYIKSYILIALLASYSLFIIIKFFSGIKSKVIKYVTLPISMMILVFGLLRLMDSFQGQLQKICT
;
A
#
# COMPACT_ATOMS: atom_id res chain seq x y z
N MET A 1 -33.85 4.34 1.23
CA MET A 1 -33.16 4.42 -0.07
C MET A 1 -33.39 3.08 -0.74
N ASP A 2 -34.55 2.92 -1.37
CA ASP A 2 -35.17 1.59 -1.39
C ASP A 2 -34.74 0.84 -2.64
N LEU A 3 -34.13 -0.33 -2.43
CA LEU A 3 -33.91 -1.30 -3.51
C LEU A 3 -35.21 -2.04 -3.77
N THR A 4 -35.47 -2.33 -5.03
CA THR A 4 -36.54 -3.24 -5.42
C THR A 4 -36.20 -4.67 -4.99
N LEU A 5 -37.21 -5.51 -4.75
CA LEU A 5 -37.03 -6.93 -4.42
C LEU A 5 -36.16 -7.66 -5.47
N GLN A 6 -36.32 -7.33 -6.75
CA GLN A 6 -35.50 -7.89 -7.85
C GLN A 6 -34.02 -7.51 -7.76
N GLU A 7 -33.71 -6.28 -7.34
CA GLU A 7 -32.32 -5.87 -7.12
C GLU A 7 -31.71 -6.58 -5.91
N ILE A 8 -32.49 -6.81 -4.86
CA ILE A 8 -32.06 -7.53 -3.66
C ILE A 8 -31.81 -9.01 -3.96
N GLU A 9 -32.70 -9.68 -4.70
CA GLU A 9 -32.52 -11.07 -5.13
C GLU A 9 -31.26 -11.24 -5.97
N LYS A 10 -31.05 -10.37 -6.97
CA LYS A 10 -29.85 -10.38 -7.83
C LYS A 10 -28.56 -10.16 -7.05
N LEU A 11 -28.59 -9.36 -5.97
CA LEU A 11 -27.44 -9.15 -5.09
C LEU A 11 -27.19 -10.37 -4.17
N ASN A 12 -28.25 -11.03 -3.68
CA ASN A 12 -28.13 -12.22 -2.84
C ASN A 12 -27.67 -13.47 -3.64
N GLU A 13 -28.00 -13.56 -4.93
CA GLU A 13 -27.42 -14.59 -5.81
C GLU A 13 -25.89 -14.43 -5.95
N LEU A 14 -25.39 -13.18 -5.95
CA LEU A 14 -23.95 -12.89 -6.03
C LEU A 14 -23.20 -13.21 -4.73
N SER A 15 -23.88 -13.32 -3.59
CA SER A 15 -23.27 -13.61 -2.29
C SER A 15 -23.24 -15.10 -1.92
N THR A 16 -24.05 -15.95 -2.56
CA THR A 16 -24.22 -17.37 -2.20
C THR A 16 -23.22 -18.33 -2.87
N HIS A 17 -22.48 -17.89 -3.89
CA HIS A 17 -21.48 -18.74 -4.57
C HIS A 17 -20.12 -18.76 -3.85
N VAL A 18 -19.96 -19.71 -2.93
CA VAL A 18 -18.78 -19.97 -2.07
C VAL A 18 -17.55 -20.56 -2.80
N TYR A 19 -17.46 -20.44 -4.14
CA TYR A 19 -16.20 -20.63 -4.87
C TYR A 19 -15.99 -19.46 -5.83
N LYS A 20 -15.57 -18.33 -5.27
CA LYS A 20 -15.44 -17.09 -6.04
C LYS A 20 -14.20 -17.18 -6.93
N MET A 21 -14.44 -17.48 -8.22
CA MET A 21 -13.39 -17.48 -9.24
C MET A 21 -12.58 -16.17 -9.15
N VAL A 22 -11.26 -16.31 -9.08
CA VAL A 22 -10.32 -15.17 -9.09
C VAL A 22 -9.83 -14.89 -10.52
N PHE A 23 -9.92 -15.91 -11.38
CA PHE A 23 -9.53 -15.85 -12.79
C PHE A 23 -10.77 -15.93 -13.68
N PHE A 24 -10.80 -15.07 -14.68
CA PHE A 24 -11.87 -14.96 -15.67
C PHE A 24 -11.28 -14.98 -17.08
N THR A 25 -12.09 -15.33 -18.08
CA THR A 25 -11.66 -15.30 -19.50
C THR A 25 -11.17 -13.92 -19.96
N ARG A 26 -11.71 -12.84 -19.39
CA ARG A 26 -11.25 -11.47 -19.62
C ARG A 26 -9.79 -11.21 -19.22
N ASP A 27 -9.24 -11.99 -18.28
CA ASP A 27 -7.87 -11.81 -17.80
C ASP A 27 -6.83 -12.10 -18.88
N PHE A 28 -7.15 -12.98 -19.84
CA PHE A 28 -6.29 -13.27 -21.00
C PHE A 28 -6.04 -12.03 -21.87
N LEU A 29 -6.94 -11.05 -21.85
CA LEU A 29 -6.77 -9.78 -22.55
C LEU A 29 -6.27 -8.68 -21.60
N ILE A 30 -6.87 -8.55 -20.42
CA ILE A 30 -6.58 -7.46 -19.48
C ILE A 30 -5.13 -7.53 -18.98
N VAL A 31 -4.66 -8.72 -18.60
CA VAL A 31 -3.35 -8.89 -17.95
C VAL A 31 -2.20 -8.54 -18.91
N PRO A 32 -2.13 -9.06 -20.15
CA PRO A 32 -1.09 -8.66 -21.10
C PRO A 32 -1.10 -7.17 -21.42
N ILE A 33 -2.28 -6.55 -21.53
CA ILE A 33 -2.40 -5.10 -21.81
C ILE A 33 -1.81 -4.28 -20.65
N ILE A 34 -2.22 -4.56 -19.41
CA ILE A 34 -1.69 -3.87 -18.23
C ILE A 34 -0.18 -4.08 -18.14
N LEU A 35 0.28 -5.32 -18.27
CA LEU A 35 1.70 -5.65 -18.20
C LEU A 35 2.50 -4.91 -19.27
N PHE A 36 2.00 -4.83 -20.50
CA PHE A 36 2.61 -4.06 -21.58
C PHE A 36 2.77 -2.59 -21.20
N PHE A 37 1.72 -1.94 -20.71
CA PHE A 37 1.80 -0.54 -20.27
C PHE A 37 2.77 -0.34 -19.11
N ILE A 38 2.79 -1.25 -18.14
CA ILE A 38 3.75 -1.19 -17.02
C ILE A 38 5.18 -1.31 -17.52
N LEU A 39 5.49 -2.32 -18.35
CA LEU A 39 6.85 -2.53 -18.85
C LEU A 39 7.28 -1.38 -19.77
N TRP A 40 6.38 -0.86 -20.60
CA TRP A 40 6.64 0.31 -21.44
C TRP A 40 6.93 1.57 -20.63
N THR A 41 6.12 1.85 -19.59
CA THR A 41 6.35 2.99 -18.70
C THR A 41 7.68 2.85 -17.95
N LEU A 42 7.99 1.68 -17.41
CA LEU A 42 9.27 1.41 -16.74
C LEU A 42 10.47 1.52 -17.71
N GLN A 43 10.34 1.04 -18.94
CA GLN A 43 11.38 1.19 -19.96
C GLN A 43 11.63 2.68 -20.28
N LYS A 44 10.57 3.49 -20.39
CA LYS A 44 10.69 4.93 -20.60
C LYS A 44 11.32 5.64 -19.40
N THR A 45 10.88 5.35 -18.18
CA THR A 45 11.37 6.01 -16.96
C THR A 45 12.74 5.50 -16.51
N LYS A 46 13.23 4.38 -17.05
CA LYS A 46 14.61 3.89 -16.88
C LYS A 46 15.64 4.98 -17.21
N LYS A 47 15.42 5.71 -18.31
CA LYS A 47 16.33 6.78 -18.76
C LYS A 47 16.42 7.95 -17.76
N ASN A 48 15.41 8.11 -16.91
CA ASN A 48 15.36 9.16 -15.89
C ASN A 48 16.05 8.72 -14.58
N GLN A 49 16.54 7.49 -14.50
CA GLN A 49 17.30 7.00 -13.34
C GLN A 49 18.79 7.33 -13.51
N PRO A 50 19.55 7.49 -12.40
CA PRO A 50 21.00 7.66 -12.45
C PRO A 50 21.65 6.53 -13.24
N PHE A 51 22.63 6.87 -14.09
CA PHE A 51 23.23 5.96 -15.08
C PHE A 51 23.64 4.60 -14.47
N GLU A 52 24.33 4.64 -13.34
CA GLU A 52 24.83 3.44 -12.62
C GLU A 52 23.71 2.51 -12.15
N LEU A 53 22.54 3.09 -11.84
CA LEU A 53 21.38 2.36 -11.32
C LEU A 53 20.50 1.80 -12.44
N GLN A 54 20.57 2.34 -13.67
CA GLN A 54 19.68 1.95 -14.77
C GLN A 54 19.69 0.44 -15.04
N LYS A 55 20.84 -0.22 -14.89
CA LYS A 55 20.99 -1.67 -15.09
C LYS A 55 20.18 -2.53 -14.12
N TYR A 56 19.77 -1.99 -12.97
CA TYR A 56 19.00 -2.68 -11.95
C TYR A 56 17.48 -2.44 -12.06
N TYR A 57 17.07 -1.36 -12.74
CA TYR A 57 15.68 -0.90 -12.71
C TYR A 57 14.69 -1.96 -13.18
N LEU A 58 14.82 -2.48 -14.40
CA LEU A 58 13.86 -3.49 -14.88
C LEU A 58 14.04 -4.84 -14.18
N LYS A 59 15.27 -5.19 -13.78
CA LYS A 59 15.56 -6.44 -13.06
C LYS A 59 14.77 -6.54 -11.77
N GLY A 60 14.61 -5.42 -11.05
CA GLY A 60 13.85 -5.37 -9.81
C GLY A 60 12.37 -5.67 -10.02
N TYR A 61 11.76 -5.13 -11.07
CA TYR A 61 10.36 -5.40 -11.35
C TYR A 61 10.14 -6.80 -11.92
N TYR A 62 11.02 -7.30 -12.80
CA TYR A 62 10.96 -8.68 -13.28
C TYR A 62 11.01 -9.68 -12.13
N TYR A 63 11.86 -9.44 -11.13
CA TYR A 63 11.89 -10.27 -9.93
C TYR A 63 10.55 -10.30 -9.19
N ARG A 64 9.87 -9.15 -9.07
CA ARG A 64 8.53 -9.08 -8.47
C ARG A 64 7.45 -9.74 -9.32
N LEU A 65 7.54 -9.67 -10.64
CA LEU A 65 6.64 -10.40 -11.54
C LEU A 65 6.76 -11.92 -11.34
N LEU A 66 7.98 -12.43 -11.10
CA LEU A 66 8.19 -13.85 -10.78
C LEU A 66 7.56 -14.25 -9.45
N MET A 67 7.38 -13.33 -8.50
CA MET A 67 6.77 -13.63 -7.20
C MET A 67 5.25 -13.83 -7.28
N ILE A 68 4.58 -13.24 -8.27
CA ILE A 68 3.12 -13.40 -8.47
C ILE A 68 2.73 -14.88 -8.66
N PRO A 69 3.26 -15.61 -9.66
CA PRO A 69 2.92 -17.02 -9.84
C PRO A 69 3.40 -17.88 -8.66
N LEU A 70 4.51 -17.53 -8.00
CA LEU A 70 4.96 -18.26 -6.80
C LEU A 70 3.99 -18.13 -5.63
N PHE A 71 3.42 -16.94 -5.42
CA PHE A 71 2.39 -16.75 -4.40
C PHE A 71 1.11 -17.49 -4.72
N LEU A 72 0.68 -17.45 -5.98
CA LEU A 72 -0.50 -18.20 -6.44
C LEU A 72 -0.31 -19.71 -6.26
N LEU A 73 0.87 -20.23 -6.61
CA LEU A 73 1.22 -21.64 -6.37
C LEU A 73 1.19 -21.97 -4.88
N GLN A 74 1.82 -21.13 -4.05
CA GLN A 74 1.83 -21.29 -2.60
C GLN A 74 0.41 -21.31 -2.02
N HIS A 75 -0.51 -20.52 -2.56
CA HIS A 75 -1.91 -20.53 -2.16
C HIS A 75 -2.63 -21.81 -2.50
N VAL A 76 -2.53 -22.23 -3.76
CA VAL A 76 -3.18 -23.46 -4.24
C VAL A 76 -2.71 -24.67 -3.42
N VAL A 77 -1.43 -24.70 -3.01
CA VAL A 77 -0.84 -25.83 -2.30
C VAL A 77 -1.06 -25.77 -0.78
N LEU A 78 -0.94 -24.59 -0.14
CA LEU A 78 -0.91 -24.47 1.33
C LEU A 78 -2.18 -23.86 1.94
N TYR A 79 -2.94 -23.07 1.19
CA TYR A 79 -4.09 -22.31 1.71
C TYR A 79 -5.31 -22.39 0.78
N PRO A 80 -5.89 -23.59 0.60
CA PRO A 80 -7.04 -23.78 -0.31
C PRO A 80 -8.30 -23.02 0.14
N TRP A 81 -8.37 -22.63 1.41
CA TRP A 81 -9.50 -21.89 2.00
C TRP A 81 -9.49 -20.38 1.68
N GLY A 82 -8.50 -19.91 0.91
CA GLY A 82 -8.38 -18.53 0.46
C GLY A 82 -7.53 -17.65 1.38
N VAL A 83 -7.34 -16.41 0.95
CA VAL A 83 -6.63 -15.37 1.72
C VAL A 83 -7.30 -14.03 1.63
N ASP A 84 -6.93 -13.17 2.56
CA ASP A 84 -7.33 -11.77 2.64
C ASP A 84 -7.25 -11.04 1.29
N ALA A 85 -6.20 -11.28 0.50
CA ALA A 85 -6.04 -10.66 -0.82
C ALA A 85 -7.19 -10.98 -1.79
N PHE A 86 -7.71 -12.21 -1.75
CA PHE A 86 -8.87 -12.60 -2.56
C PHE A 86 -10.15 -11.99 -1.99
N ASN A 87 -10.27 -11.90 -0.68
CA ASN A 87 -11.42 -11.26 -0.02
C ASN A 87 -11.53 -9.77 -0.40
N TYR A 88 -10.42 -9.04 -0.49
CA TYR A 88 -10.44 -7.65 -0.96
C TYR A 88 -10.94 -7.53 -2.40
N PHE A 89 -10.50 -8.45 -3.26
CA PHE A 89 -10.92 -8.50 -4.65
C PHE A 89 -12.40 -8.84 -4.79
N TRP A 90 -12.89 -9.84 -4.07
CA TRP A 90 -14.29 -10.25 -4.11
C TRP A 90 -15.23 -9.17 -3.54
N ALA A 91 -14.85 -8.54 -2.43
CA ALA A 91 -15.58 -7.40 -1.89
C ALA A 91 -15.60 -6.23 -2.88
N SER A 92 -14.48 -5.96 -3.55
CA SER A 92 -14.40 -4.97 -4.62
C SER A 92 -15.27 -5.33 -5.82
N ASP A 93 -15.33 -6.59 -6.25
CA ASP A 93 -16.16 -7.05 -7.37
C ASP A 93 -17.65 -6.85 -7.04
N GLN A 94 -18.08 -7.24 -5.85
CA GLN A 94 -19.44 -7.01 -5.37
C GLN A 94 -19.82 -5.52 -5.40
N LEU A 95 -18.91 -4.64 -5.00
CA LEU A 95 -19.12 -3.18 -5.06
C LEU A 95 -19.20 -2.67 -6.51
N ILE A 96 -18.45 -3.27 -7.44
CA ILE A 96 -18.58 -2.98 -8.89
C ILE A 96 -19.95 -3.43 -9.41
N GLN A 97 -20.44 -4.61 -9.03
CA GLN A 97 -21.77 -5.06 -9.42
C GLN A 97 -22.86 -4.16 -8.82
N LEU A 98 -22.72 -3.76 -7.56
CA LEU A 98 -23.62 -2.78 -6.93
C LEU A 98 -23.61 -1.45 -7.68
N THR A 99 -22.45 -0.99 -8.16
CA THR A 99 -22.36 0.24 -8.95
C THR A 99 -23.14 0.12 -10.27
N LYS A 100 -23.16 -1.06 -10.90
CA LYS A 100 -23.95 -1.29 -12.12
C LYS A 100 -25.45 -1.34 -11.87
N ILE A 101 -25.87 -1.84 -10.70
CA ILE A 101 -27.28 -1.94 -10.32
C ILE A 101 -27.78 -0.58 -9.82
N LYS A 102 -27.11 -0.02 -8.81
CA LYS A 102 -27.49 1.22 -8.13
C LYS A 102 -26.26 2.07 -7.75
N PRO A 103 -25.80 2.96 -8.66
CA PRO A 103 -24.61 3.79 -8.45
C PRO A 103 -24.65 4.63 -7.17
N SER A 104 -25.82 5.16 -6.82
CA SER A 104 -26.00 5.99 -5.63
C SER A 104 -25.72 5.23 -4.33
N MET A 105 -26.04 3.94 -4.29
CA MET A 105 -25.78 3.10 -3.12
C MET A 105 -24.31 2.72 -3.02
N ALA A 106 -23.65 2.43 -4.16
CA ALA A 106 -22.21 2.23 -4.17
C ALA A 106 -21.44 3.47 -3.69
N TRP A 107 -21.88 4.67 -4.09
CA TRP A 107 -21.32 5.93 -3.59
C TRP A 107 -21.49 6.09 -2.08
N TYR A 108 -22.66 5.73 -1.55
CA TYR A 108 -22.90 5.74 -0.11
C TYR A 108 -21.92 4.82 0.64
N VAL A 109 -21.74 3.58 0.15
CA VAL A 109 -20.81 2.58 0.71
C VAL A 109 -19.34 3.05 0.67
N LEU A 110 -18.94 3.80 -0.37
CA LEU A 110 -17.59 4.36 -0.49
C LEU A 110 -17.33 5.51 0.49
N THR A 111 -18.34 6.33 0.76
CA THR A 111 -18.21 7.58 1.51
C THR A 111 -18.49 7.45 3.00
N HIS A 112 -19.24 6.43 3.41
CA HIS A 112 -19.62 6.22 4.80
C HIS A 112 -18.74 5.18 5.50
N SER A 113 -18.74 5.24 6.84
CA SER A 113 -18.00 4.31 7.70
C SER A 113 -18.76 3.00 7.86
N VAL A 114 -18.02 1.97 8.23
CA VAL A 114 -18.50 0.60 8.42
C VAL A 114 -19.72 0.51 9.35
N GLY A 115 -19.72 1.23 10.47
CA GLY A 115 -20.80 1.18 11.47
C GLY A 115 -22.17 1.61 10.92
N THR A 116 -22.19 2.47 9.91
CA THR A 116 -23.44 2.92 9.25
C THR A 116 -24.00 1.89 8.25
N LEU A 117 -23.23 0.86 7.91
CA LEU A 117 -23.59 -0.14 6.88
C LEU A 117 -24.20 -1.42 7.45
N GLN A 118 -24.27 -1.59 8.79
CA GLN A 118 -24.82 -2.78 9.43
C GLN A 118 -26.33 -2.98 9.19
N ASN A 119 -27.05 -1.93 8.79
CA ASN A 119 -28.52 -1.95 8.60
C ASN A 119 -28.96 -2.07 7.13
N PHE A 120 -28.09 -2.51 6.22
CA PHE A 120 -28.47 -2.66 4.82
C PHE A 120 -29.32 -3.93 4.59
N PRO A 121 -30.35 -3.88 3.71
CA PRO A 121 -31.34 -4.95 3.55
C PRO A 121 -30.87 -6.17 2.73
N PHE A 122 -29.57 -6.35 2.51
CA PHE A 122 -29.01 -7.45 1.70
C PHE A 122 -27.79 -8.08 2.38
N ASN A 123 -27.65 -9.40 2.23
CA ASN A 123 -26.53 -10.17 2.76
C ASN A 123 -25.35 -10.03 1.81
N PHE A 124 -24.60 -8.94 1.97
CA PHE A 124 -23.26 -8.95 1.43
C PHE A 124 -22.38 -9.91 2.23
N ASP A 125 -21.60 -10.72 1.52
CA ASP A 125 -20.44 -11.44 2.08
C ASP A 125 -19.29 -10.47 2.44
N LEU A 126 -19.56 -9.16 2.39
CA LEU A 126 -18.78 -8.08 2.97
C LEU A 126 -18.67 -8.20 4.50
N ASN A 127 -19.53 -9.00 5.15
CA ASN A 127 -19.70 -9.09 6.61
C ASN A 127 -18.44 -9.35 7.42
N GLU A 128 -17.44 -10.06 6.90
CA GLU A 128 -16.23 -10.38 7.69
C GLU A 128 -15.04 -9.43 7.44
N PHE A 129 -14.90 -8.91 6.22
CA PHE A 129 -13.77 -8.04 5.84
C PHE A 129 -14.16 -6.58 5.69
N TYR A 130 -15.32 -6.22 5.15
CA TYR A 130 -15.69 -4.81 5.08
C TYR A 130 -15.95 -4.22 6.46
N PHE A 131 -16.22 -5.06 7.48
CA PHE A 131 -16.55 -4.61 8.83
C PHE A 131 -15.36 -4.38 9.78
N LYS A 132 -14.14 -4.49 9.26
CA LYS A 132 -12.92 -4.05 9.95
C LYS A 132 -12.38 -2.82 9.22
N ASP A 133 -12.18 -1.70 9.92
CA ASP A 133 -11.88 -0.41 9.28
C ASP A 133 -10.64 -0.44 8.35
N ASN A 134 -9.58 -1.14 8.78
CA ASN A 134 -8.35 -1.25 7.99
C ASN A 134 -8.54 -2.07 6.70
N GLU A 135 -9.51 -2.98 6.70
CA GLU A 135 -9.85 -3.83 5.54
C GLU A 135 -10.76 -3.07 4.56
N SER A 136 -11.72 -2.30 5.08
CA SER A 136 -12.64 -1.48 4.28
C SER A 136 -11.88 -0.50 3.38
N PHE A 137 -10.86 0.19 3.93
CA PHE A 137 -10.03 1.10 3.12
C PHE A 137 -9.32 0.39 1.96
N LEU A 138 -8.86 -0.83 2.16
CA LEU A 138 -8.20 -1.61 1.11
C LEU A 138 -9.19 -2.12 0.07
N VAL A 139 -10.42 -2.50 0.46
CA VAL A 139 -11.50 -2.79 -0.47
C VAL A 139 -11.80 -1.57 -1.35
N LYS A 140 -11.87 -0.37 -0.77
CA LYS A 140 -12.11 0.88 -1.51
C LYS A 140 -10.99 1.19 -2.51
N ILE A 141 -9.72 1.01 -2.13
CA ILE A 141 -8.58 1.15 -3.06
C ILE A 141 -8.67 0.12 -4.19
N THR A 142 -8.91 -1.15 -3.84
CA THR A 142 -8.99 -2.26 -4.79
C THR A 142 -10.15 -2.04 -5.77
N PHE A 143 -11.29 -1.52 -5.29
CA PHE A 143 -12.43 -1.09 -6.10
C PHE A 143 -12.05 -0.02 -7.12
N ILE A 144 -11.39 1.05 -6.69
CA ILE A 144 -10.98 2.14 -7.61
C ILE A 144 -10.03 1.59 -8.68
N ILE A 145 -9.05 0.76 -8.30
CA ILE A 145 -8.13 0.14 -9.24
C ILE A 145 -8.92 -0.73 -10.23
N ASN A 146 -9.74 -1.65 -9.73
CA ASN A 146 -10.52 -2.60 -10.53
C ASN A 146 -11.51 -1.90 -11.48
N LEU A 147 -12.08 -0.76 -11.08
CA LEU A 147 -12.95 0.03 -11.94
C LEU A 147 -12.20 0.55 -13.18
N ILE A 148 -10.92 0.92 -13.03
CA ILE A 148 -10.07 1.44 -14.11
C ILE A 148 -9.55 0.32 -15.00
N ILE A 149 -9.14 -0.81 -14.42
CA ILE A 149 -8.43 -1.87 -15.15
C ILE A 149 -9.34 -2.95 -15.75
N GLY A 150 -10.65 -2.90 -15.50
CA GLY A 150 -11.61 -3.90 -16.00
C GLY A 150 -11.84 -5.09 -15.08
N ASN A 151 -11.67 -4.90 -13.77
CA ASN A 151 -12.00 -5.84 -12.71
C ASN A 151 -11.27 -7.19 -12.82
N SER A 152 -9.96 -7.16 -12.58
CA SER A 152 -9.07 -8.31 -12.69
C SER A 152 -8.19 -8.40 -11.45
N PHE A 153 -8.16 -9.56 -10.80
CA PHE A 153 -7.31 -9.78 -9.63
C PHE A 153 -5.82 -9.72 -9.99
N LEU A 154 -5.43 -10.36 -11.09
CA LEU A 154 -4.06 -10.31 -11.60
C LEU A 154 -3.69 -8.89 -12.02
N GLY A 155 -4.59 -8.20 -12.71
CA GLY A 155 -4.37 -6.81 -13.11
C GLY A 155 -4.16 -5.88 -11.92
N SER A 156 -4.99 -5.98 -10.88
CA SER A 156 -4.85 -5.17 -9.66
C SER A 156 -3.58 -5.54 -8.90
N SER A 157 -3.22 -6.83 -8.88
CA SER A 157 -1.95 -7.32 -8.31
C SER A 157 -0.72 -6.78 -9.04
N LEU A 158 -0.75 -6.67 -10.37
CA LEU A 158 0.33 -6.05 -11.15
C LEU A 158 0.52 -4.57 -10.77
N ILE A 159 -0.57 -3.83 -10.58
CA ILE A 159 -0.55 -2.42 -10.17
C ILE A 159 -0.03 -2.27 -8.73
N ALA A 160 -0.53 -3.09 -7.80
CA ALA A 160 -0.08 -3.08 -6.41
C ALA A 160 1.41 -3.45 -6.30
N SER A 161 1.84 -4.47 -7.04
CA SER A 161 3.25 -4.89 -7.13
C SER A 161 4.13 -3.80 -7.73
N LEU A 162 3.65 -3.08 -8.76
CA LEU A 162 4.35 -1.93 -9.33
C LEU A 162 4.51 -0.81 -8.31
N TYR A 163 3.45 -0.51 -7.54
CA TYR A 163 3.50 0.50 -6.50
C TYR A 163 4.52 0.14 -5.40
N ALA A 164 4.50 -1.10 -4.91
CA ALA A 164 5.49 -1.62 -3.97
C ALA A 164 6.92 -1.60 -4.54
N TYR A 165 7.07 -1.95 -5.82
CA TYR A 165 8.33 -1.88 -6.54
C TYR A 165 8.88 -0.44 -6.59
N ILE A 166 8.06 0.54 -6.98
CA ILE A 166 8.50 1.93 -7.07
C ILE A 166 8.89 2.46 -5.68
N GLY A 167 8.17 2.07 -4.62
CA GLY A 167 8.53 2.38 -3.23
C GLY A 167 9.90 1.83 -2.85
N THR A 168 10.14 0.53 -3.05
CA THR A 168 11.45 -0.09 -2.77
C THR A 168 12.57 0.48 -3.64
N TRP A 169 12.30 0.77 -4.91
CA TRP A 169 13.24 1.46 -5.80
C TRP A 169 13.61 2.87 -5.31
N LYS A 170 12.66 3.59 -4.70
CA LYS A 170 12.91 4.91 -4.13
C LYS A 170 13.83 4.85 -2.91
N ILE A 171 13.67 3.85 -2.05
CA ILE A 171 14.60 3.58 -0.94
C ILE A 171 15.98 3.26 -1.52
N TYR A 172 16.05 2.35 -2.50
CA TYR A 172 17.29 2.01 -3.19
C TYR A 172 18.02 3.25 -3.73
N LYS A 173 17.29 4.15 -4.39
CA LYS A 173 17.86 5.38 -4.93
C LYS A 173 18.42 6.30 -3.84
N VAL A 174 17.68 6.48 -2.73
CA VAL A 174 18.15 7.29 -1.59
C VAL A 174 19.43 6.72 -1.00
N LEU A 175 19.49 5.40 -0.76
CA LEU A 175 20.68 4.78 -0.18
C LEU A 175 21.92 4.96 -1.06
N ASN A 176 21.80 4.82 -2.39
CA ASN A 176 22.92 5.05 -3.31
C ASN A 176 23.33 6.52 -3.41
N GLN A 177 22.39 7.45 -3.22
CA GLN A 177 22.72 8.89 -3.19
C GLN A 177 23.48 9.25 -1.92
N SER A 178 23.13 8.65 -0.78
CA SER A 178 23.80 8.90 0.50
C SER A 178 25.10 8.12 0.67
N TYR A 179 25.21 6.93 0.06
CA TYR A 179 26.33 6.00 0.24
C TYR A 179 26.71 5.32 -1.11
N PRO A 180 27.34 6.06 -2.04
CA PRO A 180 27.74 5.49 -3.35
C PRO A 180 28.78 4.36 -3.21
N GLY A 181 28.82 3.44 -4.18
CA GLY A 181 29.76 2.30 -4.22
C GLY A 181 29.19 0.96 -3.70
N HIS A 182 27.94 0.94 -3.24
CA HIS A 182 27.28 -0.24 -2.69
C HIS A 182 26.00 -0.64 -3.45
N GLU A 183 25.93 -0.33 -4.75
CA GLU A 183 24.73 -0.44 -5.58
C GLU A 183 24.17 -1.85 -5.61
N LYS A 184 25.03 -2.88 -5.63
CA LYS A 184 24.58 -4.27 -5.65
C LYS A 184 23.98 -4.70 -4.32
N ILE A 185 24.60 -4.31 -3.21
CA ILE A 185 24.17 -4.69 -1.86
C ILE A 185 22.82 -4.03 -1.57
N PHE A 186 22.69 -2.73 -1.80
CA PHE A 186 21.42 -2.04 -1.60
C PHE A 186 20.32 -2.57 -2.52
N PHE A 187 20.64 -2.99 -3.74
CA PHE A 187 19.64 -3.56 -4.65
C PHE A 187 19.10 -4.87 -4.08
N ILE A 188 19.98 -5.74 -3.57
CA ILE A 188 19.58 -7.01 -2.96
C ILE A 188 18.74 -6.78 -1.71
N THR A 189 19.18 -5.90 -0.80
CA THR A 189 18.53 -5.72 0.50
C THR A 189 17.22 -4.95 0.43
N THR A 190 17.04 -4.08 -0.57
CA THR A 190 15.82 -3.26 -0.68
C THR A 190 14.83 -3.76 -1.73
N VAL A 191 15.32 -4.24 -2.89
CA VAL A 191 14.46 -4.60 -4.03
C VAL A 191 14.29 -6.10 -4.17
N LEU A 192 15.34 -6.89 -3.98
CA LEU A 192 15.31 -8.35 -4.19
C LEU A 192 15.07 -9.16 -2.92
N LEU A 193 14.80 -8.52 -1.78
CA LEU A 193 14.59 -9.22 -0.52
C LEU A 193 13.40 -10.19 -0.65
N PRO A 194 13.64 -11.54 -0.64
CA PRO A 194 12.65 -12.49 -1.14
C PRO A 194 11.31 -12.43 -0.42
N SER A 195 11.32 -12.41 0.91
CA SER A 195 10.10 -12.33 1.72
C SER A 195 9.31 -11.05 1.42
N VAL A 196 9.97 -9.90 1.35
CA VAL A 196 9.30 -8.64 1.04
C VAL A 196 8.72 -8.67 -0.37
N ALA A 197 9.49 -9.10 -1.38
CA ALA A 197 9.02 -9.18 -2.75
C ALA A 197 7.84 -10.14 -2.90
N PHE A 198 7.85 -11.26 -2.18
CA PHE A 198 6.79 -12.26 -2.14
C PHE A 198 5.48 -11.68 -1.61
N TRP A 199 5.47 -11.19 -0.37
CA TRP A 199 4.26 -10.67 0.29
C TRP A 199 3.71 -9.39 -0.35
N SER A 200 4.56 -8.62 -1.05
CA SER A 200 4.16 -7.39 -1.75
C SER A 200 3.98 -7.55 -3.26
N SER A 201 3.79 -8.79 -3.76
CA SER A 201 3.58 -9.04 -5.19
C SER A 201 2.11 -9.06 -5.63
N ILE A 202 1.16 -9.02 -4.68
CA ILE A 202 -0.28 -9.16 -4.91
C ILE A 202 -0.98 -7.94 -4.30
N SER A 203 -2.22 -7.67 -4.70
CA SER A 203 -3.05 -6.62 -4.08
C SER A 203 -3.47 -6.99 -2.64
N ALA A 204 -2.49 -6.98 -1.73
CA ALA A 204 -2.61 -7.18 -0.29
C ALA A 204 -2.10 -5.94 0.46
N LYS A 205 -2.42 -5.82 1.75
CA LYS A 205 -1.99 -4.69 2.62
C LYS A 205 -0.49 -4.43 2.54
N GLU A 206 0.29 -5.51 2.53
CA GLU A 206 1.75 -5.52 2.50
C GLU A 206 2.29 -4.77 1.28
N ALA A 207 1.65 -4.90 0.11
CA ALA A 207 2.06 -4.18 -1.10
C ALA A 207 1.89 -2.67 -0.94
N TYR A 208 0.75 -2.23 -0.42
CA TYR A 208 0.48 -0.82 -0.20
C TYR A 208 1.34 -0.24 0.92
N CYS A 209 1.61 -1.00 2.00
CA CYS A 209 2.50 -0.57 3.06
C CYS A 209 3.94 -0.41 2.56
N ILE A 210 4.48 -1.39 1.84
CA ILE A 210 5.85 -1.34 1.30
C ILE A 210 6.02 -0.20 0.31
N GLY A 211 5.05 -0.01 -0.59
CA GLY A 211 5.03 1.12 -1.51
C GLY A 211 5.03 2.44 -0.75
N ALA A 212 4.07 2.61 0.16
CA ALA A 212 3.89 3.86 0.91
C ALA A 212 5.11 4.23 1.76
N MET A 213 5.70 3.25 2.46
CA MET A 213 6.94 3.46 3.23
C MET A 213 8.07 4.00 2.35
N GLY A 214 8.27 3.42 1.17
CA GLY A 214 9.33 3.86 0.27
C GLY A 214 9.11 5.25 -0.32
N PHE A 215 7.87 5.60 -0.64
CA PHE A 215 7.52 6.96 -1.06
C PHE A 215 7.68 7.99 0.06
N ILE A 216 7.24 7.67 1.29
CA ILE A 216 7.40 8.54 2.46
C ILE A 216 8.89 8.77 2.75
N TYR A 217 9.67 7.69 2.85
CA TYR A 217 11.11 7.78 3.13
C TYR A 217 11.82 8.65 2.09
N TYR A 218 11.52 8.44 0.80
CA TYR A 218 12.05 9.27 -0.27
C TYR A 218 11.65 10.74 -0.15
N SER A 219 10.37 11.03 0.08
CA SER A 219 9.90 12.42 0.21
C SER A 219 10.54 13.11 1.42
N LEU A 220 10.64 12.42 2.56
CA LEU A 220 11.31 12.94 3.75
C LEU A 220 12.78 13.27 3.46
N THR A 221 13.53 12.35 2.83
CA THR A 221 14.92 12.61 2.44
C THR A 221 15.07 13.75 1.44
N ARG A 222 14.19 13.86 0.43
CA ARG A 222 14.23 15.01 -0.49
C ARG A 222 13.94 16.33 0.22
N MET A 223 12.96 16.37 1.10
CA MET A 223 12.58 17.58 1.83
C MET A 223 13.65 18.00 2.84
N TYR A 224 14.20 17.05 3.61
CA TYR A 224 15.14 17.36 4.71
C TYR A 224 16.60 17.40 4.25
N GLU A 225 17.10 16.35 3.62
CA GLU A 225 18.53 16.24 3.29
C GLU A 225 18.90 17.04 2.04
N HIS A 226 18.03 17.02 1.02
CA HIS A 226 18.25 17.78 -0.21
C HIS A 226 17.61 19.17 -0.21
N LYS A 227 16.90 19.55 0.87
CA LYS A 227 16.19 20.84 1.02
C LYS A 227 15.19 21.14 -0.12
N GLU A 228 14.63 20.09 -0.74
CA GLU A 228 13.67 20.22 -1.84
C GLU A 228 12.22 20.14 -1.35
N PHE A 229 11.79 21.18 -0.64
CA PHE A 229 10.42 21.30 -0.14
C PHE A 229 9.43 21.69 -1.26
N THR A 230 9.32 20.82 -2.27
CA THR A 230 8.42 21.02 -3.41
C THR A 230 7.00 20.55 -3.08
N ARG A 231 5.99 21.20 -3.66
CA ARG A 231 4.58 20.77 -3.56
C ARG A 231 4.39 19.30 -3.94
N LYS A 232 5.18 18.81 -4.91
CA LYS A 232 5.18 17.40 -5.32
C LYS A 232 5.62 16.45 -4.21
N ASN A 233 6.74 16.75 -3.52
CA ASN A 233 7.24 15.89 -2.44
C ASN A 233 6.28 15.88 -1.25
N LEU A 234 5.69 17.03 -0.91
CA LEU A 234 4.69 17.15 0.13
C LEU A 234 3.41 16.35 -0.21
N PHE A 235 2.90 16.49 -1.44
CA PHE A 235 1.73 15.74 -1.89
C PHE A 235 1.96 14.22 -1.85
N ILE A 236 3.12 13.76 -2.34
CA ILE A 236 3.51 12.35 -2.25
C ILE A 236 3.57 11.91 -0.80
N PHE A 237 4.19 12.69 0.09
CA PHE A 237 4.25 12.38 1.52
C PHE A 237 2.85 12.22 2.13
N ILE A 238 1.96 13.20 1.92
CA ILE A 238 0.61 13.21 2.50
C ILE A 238 -0.21 12.01 2.02
N ILE A 239 -0.26 11.74 0.71
CA ILE A 239 -1.03 10.61 0.18
C ILE A 239 -0.55 9.28 0.77
N ASN A 240 0.76 9.08 0.82
CA ASN A 240 1.32 7.82 1.30
C ASN A 240 1.17 7.68 2.82
N ALA A 241 1.23 8.80 3.55
CA ALA A 241 0.96 8.83 4.98
C ALA A 241 -0.51 8.47 5.27
N ILE A 242 -1.47 8.97 4.49
CA ILE A 242 -2.89 8.59 4.58
C ILE A 242 -3.06 7.09 4.32
N ILE A 243 -2.40 6.54 3.30
CA ILE A 243 -2.45 5.09 3.02
C ILE A 243 -1.95 4.28 4.23
N LEU A 244 -0.80 4.63 4.82
CA LEU A 244 -0.31 3.93 6.01
C LEU A 244 -1.21 4.14 7.23
N PHE A 245 -1.74 5.35 7.42
CA PHE A 245 -2.64 5.67 8.53
C PHE A 245 -3.84 4.71 8.57
N TYR A 246 -4.51 4.53 7.43
CA TYR A 246 -5.70 3.67 7.36
C TYR A 246 -5.39 2.18 7.27
N ILE A 247 -4.24 1.77 6.73
CA ILE A 247 -3.92 0.35 6.61
C ILE A 247 -3.23 -0.19 7.87
N LYS A 248 -2.12 0.43 8.29
CA LYS A 248 -1.25 0.00 9.39
C LYS A 248 -0.56 1.22 10.01
N SER A 249 -1.31 2.00 10.81
CA SER A 249 -0.85 3.27 11.38
C SER A 249 0.45 3.18 12.20
N TYR A 250 0.68 2.06 12.89
CA TYR A 250 1.92 1.83 13.63
C TYR A 250 3.17 1.85 12.74
N ILE A 251 3.06 1.47 11.45
CA ILE A 251 4.17 1.55 10.49
C ILE A 251 4.51 3.02 10.22
N LEU A 252 3.51 3.87 10.06
CA LEU A 252 3.72 5.31 9.88
C LEU A 252 4.44 5.91 11.09
N ILE A 253 3.96 5.59 12.29
CA ILE A 253 4.56 6.07 13.55
C ILE A 253 6.02 5.59 13.66
N ALA A 254 6.28 4.30 13.42
CA ALA A 254 7.63 3.74 13.46
C ALA A 254 8.57 4.39 12.43
N LEU A 255 8.07 4.66 11.22
CA LEU A 255 8.84 5.32 10.17
C LEU A 255 9.17 6.78 10.53
N LEU A 256 8.19 7.54 11.02
CA LEU A 256 8.40 8.93 11.45
C LEU A 256 9.31 9.00 12.68
N ALA A 257 9.19 8.06 13.63
CA ALA A 257 10.07 7.92 14.78
C ALA A 257 11.52 7.70 14.34
N SER A 258 11.74 6.71 13.47
CA SER A 258 13.05 6.34 12.95
C SER A 258 13.70 7.50 12.18
N TYR A 259 12.93 8.19 11.34
CA TYR A 259 13.43 9.34 10.58
C TYR A 259 13.72 10.55 11.48
N SER A 260 12.90 10.80 12.51
CA SER A 260 13.15 11.85 13.50
C SER A 260 14.42 11.59 14.30
N LEU A 261 14.65 10.33 14.70
CA LEU A 261 15.89 9.93 15.37
C LEU A 261 17.11 10.13 14.47
N PHE A 262 17.00 9.81 13.17
CA PHE A 262 18.04 10.10 12.19
C PHE A 262 18.36 11.61 12.09
N ILE A 263 17.33 12.47 12.03
CA ILE A 263 17.47 13.93 12.03
C ILE A 263 18.21 14.42 13.28
N ILE A 264 17.80 13.94 14.46
CA ILE A 264 18.39 14.28 15.75
C ILE A 264 19.88 13.91 15.76
N ILE A 265 20.22 12.66 15.41
CA ILE A 265 21.61 12.20 15.38
C ILE A 265 22.45 13.05 14.42
N LYS A 266 21.93 13.33 13.22
CA LYS A 266 22.63 14.14 12.21
C LYS A 266 22.86 15.56 12.71
N PHE A 267 21.86 16.20 13.33
CA PHE A 267 21.98 17.52 13.93
C PHE A 267 23.06 17.56 15.04
N PHE A 268 23.03 16.61 15.98
CA PHE A 268 24.00 16.55 17.09
C PHE A 268 25.40 16.09 16.67
N SER A 269 25.55 15.43 15.51
CA SER A 269 26.87 15.08 14.98
C SER A 269 27.71 16.30 14.58
N GLY A 270 27.07 17.44 14.27
CA GLY A 270 27.76 18.69 13.92
C GLY A 270 28.23 19.53 15.11
N ILE A 271 27.85 19.20 16.35
CA ILE A 271 28.20 19.99 17.55
C ILE A 271 29.60 19.59 18.04
N LYS A 272 30.52 20.56 18.08
CA LYS A 272 31.93 20.36 18.51
C LYS A 272 32.07 20.10 20.02
N SER A 273 31.20 20.71 20.85
CA SER A 273 31.29 20.57 22.31
C SER A 273 30.72 19.23 22.79
N LYS A 274 31.57 18.41 23.40
CA LYS A 274 31.19 17.10 23.95
C LYS A 274 30.15 17.23 25.07
N VAL A 275 30.31 18.20 25.96
CA VAL A 275 29.40 18.42 27.10
C VAL A 275 27.99 18.74 26.62
N ILE A 276 27.87 19.70 25.69
CA ILE A 276 26.57 20.07 25.11
C ILE A 276 25.93 18.84 24.46
N LYS A 277 26.70 18.07 23.67
CA LYS A 277 26.20 16.86 23.01
C LYS A 277 25.68 15.80 23.99
N TYR A 278 26.41 15.54 25.08
CA TYR A 278 26.00 14.54 26.09
C TYR A 278 24.77 14.94 26.89
N VAL A 279 24.52 16.24 27.07
CA VAL A 279 23.33 16.72 27.78
C VAL A 279 22.12 16.83 26.84
N THR A 280 22.31 17.39 25.65
CA THR A 280 21.19 17.71 24.74
C THR A 280 20.64 16.49 23.98
N LEU A 281 21.49 15.50 23.68
CA LEU A 281 21.04 14.28 23.00
C LEU A 281 20.01 13.49 23.84
N PRO A 282 20.25 13.10 25.10
CA PRO A 282 19.26 12.35 25.89
C PRO A 282 17.96 13.14 26.10
N ILE A 283 18.04 14.46 26.29
CA ILE A 283 16.85 15.34 26.39
C ILE A 283 16.03 15.27 25.10
N SER A 284 16.68 15.39 23.94
CA SER A 284 15.98 15.30 22.64
C SER A 284 15.35 13.91 22.41
N MET A 285 15.99 12.83 22.88
CA MET A 285 15.45 11.47 22.82
C MET A 285 14.25 11.31 23.75
N MET A 286 14.29 11.86 24.97
CA MET A 286 13.14 11.86 25.89
C MET A 286 11.95 12.61 25.31
N ILE A 287 12.17 13.78 24.70
CA ILE A 287 11.12 14.55 24.03
C ILE A 287 10.52 13.75 22.86
N LEU A 288 11.36 13.09 22.05
CA LEU A 288 10.90 12.26 20.95
C LEU A 288 10.04 11.09 21.45
N VAL A 289 10.51 10.35 22.46
CA VAL A 289 9.77 9.21 23.04
C VAL A 289 8.43 9.69 23.61
N PHE A 290 8.42 10.77 24.39
CA PHE A 290 7.19 11.32 24.94
C PHE A 290 6.20 11.76 23.86
N GLY A 291 6.69 12.44 22.81
CA GLY A 291 5.87 12.84 21.67
C GLY A 291 5.27 11.65 20.92
N LEU A 292 6.04 10.57 20.73
CA LEU A 292 5.58 9.35 20.08
C LEU A 292 4.51 8.62 20.92
N LEU A 293 4.66 8.55 22.23
CA LEU A 293 3.65 7.97 23.13
C LEU A 293 2.33 8.74 23.03
N ARG A 294 2.38 10.07 23.10
CA ARG A 294 1.18 10.93 22.95
C ARG A 294 0.51 10.77 21.58
N LEU A 295 1.30 10.66 20.51
CA LEU A 295 0.76 10.38 19.18
C LEU A 295 0.08 9.01 19.14
N MET A 296 0.70 7.98 19.72
CA MET A 296 0.12 6.64 19.75
C MET A 296 -1.21 6.60 20.50
N ASP A 297 -1.29 7.24 21.66
CA ASP A 297 -2.54 7.37 22.44
C ASP A 297 -3.63 8.07 21.62
N SER A 298 -3.27 9.17 20.93
CA SER A 298 -4.22 9.91 20.08
C SER A 298 -4.71 9.08 18.90
N PHE A 299 -3.83 8.29 18.27
CA PHE A 299 -4.20 7.42 17.16
C PHE A 299 -5.11 6.28 17.63
N GLN A 300 -4.81 5.66 18.77
CA GLN A 300 -5.67 4.63 19.36
C GLN A 300 -7.06 5.19 19.69
N GLY A 301 -7.13 6.39 20.27
CA GLY A 301 -8.40 7.07 20.56
C GLY A 301 -9.19 7.44 19.31
N GLN A 302 -8.53 7.82 18.21
CA GLN A 302 -9.21 8.07 16.93
C GLN A 302 -9.71 6.79 16.27
N LEU A 303 -8.90 5.72 16.27
CA LEU A 303 -9.32 4.42 15.76
C LEU A 303 -10.54 3.92 16.53
N GLN A 304 -10.56 4.02 17.86
CA GLN A 304 -11.73 3.64 18.67
C GLN A 304 -12.99 4.44 18.33
N LYS A 305 -12.87 5.76 18.07
CA LYS A 305 -14.02 6.60 17.66
C LYS A 305 -14.53 6.31 16.25
N ILE A 306 -13.70 5.77 15.37
CA ILE A 306 -14.11 5.33 14.04
C ILE A 306 -14.81 3.96 14.13
N CYS A 307 -14.38 3.10 15.07
CA CYS A 307 -14.98 1.79 15.35
C CYS A 307 -16.35 1.84 16.06
N THR A 308 -16.76 2.98 16.65
CA THR A 308 -18.05 3.19 17.33
C THR A 308 -18.99 4.02 16.49
#